data_AF-A0A957S3Y3-F1
#
_entry.id   AF-A0A957S3Y3-F1
#
_cell.length_a   1.000
_cell.length_b   1.000
_cell.length_c   1.000
_cell.angle_alpha   90.00
_cell.angle_beta   90.00
_cell.angle_gamma   90.00
#
_symmetry.space_group_name_H-M   'P 1'
#
loop_
_entity.id
_entity.type
_entity.pdbx_description
1 polymer ?
#
loop_
_entity_poly.entity_id
_entity_poly.type
_entity_poly.pdbx_seq_one_letter_code
_entity_poly.pdbx_strand_id
1 'polypeptide(L)'
;MTDMQLSRRRSPLGDVTRHFLRNKLAVAGLIIVALLVFAAVFAPVLAPQDPAQQHLEDKRTPPGPEYPLGADEFGRDILSRVIYGSRVALFVAVTAVAIALVLGVTMGLLAGFVGGWLDTLLMRVTDI
;
A
#
# COMPACT_ATOMS: atom_id res chain seq x y z
N MET A 1 -37.34 -41.68 -8.67
CA MET A 1 -35.95 -41.96 -8.27
C MET A 1 -35.11 -40.88 -8.90
N THR A 2 -35.04 -39.73 -8.23
CA THR A 2 -34.60 -38.47 -8.81
C THR A 2 -33.17 -38.24 -8.38
N ASP A 3 -32.29 -38.06 -9.36
CA ASP A 3 -30.86 -37.82 -9.17
C ASP A 3 -30.62 -36.72 -8.14
N MET A 4 -30.15 -37.16 -6.98
CA MET A 4 -29.64 -36.30 -5.93
C MET A 4 -28.32 -35.72 -6.44
N GLN A 5 -28.41 -34.64 -7.22
CA GLN A 5 -27.26 -33.85 -7.63
C GLN A 5 -26.57 -33.32 -6.38
N LEU A 6 -25.49 -34.00 -5.99
CA LEU A 6 -24.51 -33.54 -5.03
C LEU A 6 -23.89 -32.25 -5.57
N SER A 7 -24.51 -31.12 -5.23
CA SER A 7 -23.94 -29.79 -5.42
C SER A 7 -22.60 -29.74 -4.69
N ARG A 8 -21.50 -29.92 -5.45
CA ARG A 8 -20.14 -29.68 -4.99
C ARG A 8 -20.13 -28.25 -4.46
N ARG A 9 -20.11 -28.08 -3.13
CA ARG A 9 -19.83 -26.79 -2.48
C ARG A 9 -18.47 -26.32 -2.99
N ARG A 10 -18.46 -25.47 -4.02
CA ARG A 10 -17.25 -24.77 -4.45
C ARG A 10 -16.85 -23.85 -3.30
N SER A 11 -15.59 -23.92 -2.88
CA SER A 11 -15.10 -23.02 -1.83
C SER A 11 -15.16 -21.58 -2.36
N PRO A 12 -15.89 -20.65 -1.72
CA PRO A 12 -15.97 -19.26 -2.19
C PRO A 12 -14.59 -18.62 -2.36
N LEU A 13 -13.65 -18.97 -1.47
CA LEU A 13 -12.26 -18.53 -1.48
C LEU A 13 -11.47 -19.06 -2.69
N GLY A 14 -11.75 -20.28 -3.13
CA GLY A 14 -11.10 -20.87 -4.31
C GLY A 14 -11.54 -20.21 -5.61
N ASP A 15 -12.80 -19.76 -5.69
CA ASP A 15 -13.30 -19.05 -6.86
C ASP A 15 -12.75 -17.61 -6.92
N VAL A 16 -12.65 -16.91 -5.79
CA VAL A 16 -12.06 -15.56 -5.71
C VAL A 16 -10.57 -15.57 -6.06
N THR A 17 -9.78 -16.49 -5.48
CA THR A 17 -8.34 -16.58 -5.75
C THR A 17 -8.08 -16.92 -7.22
N ARG A 18 -8.83 -17.84 -7.80
CA ARG A 18 -8.74 -18.18 -9.22
C ARG A 18 -9.10 -17.00 -10.13
N HIS A 19 -10.11 -16.21 -9.77
CA HIS A 19 -10.49 -15.02 -10.55
C HIS A 19 -9.44 -13.92 -10.45
N PHE A 20 -8.91 -13.68 -9.24
CA PHE A 20 -7.84 -12.72 -8.99
C PHE A 20 -6.56 -13.07 -9.77
N LEU A 21 -6.12 -14.33 -9.72
CA LEU A 21 -4.91 -14.79 -10.42
C LEU A 21 -5.05 -14.75 -11.95
N ARG A 22 -6.28 -14.77 -12.49
CA ARG A 22 -6.52 -14.58 -13.94
C ARG A 22 -6.47 -13.10 -14.34
N ASN A 23 -6.65 -12.18 -13.41
CA ASN A 23 -6.55 -10.75 -13.67
C ASN A 23 -5.09 -10.30 -13.55
N LYS A 24 -4.43 -10.17 -14.71
CA LYS A 24 -3.01 -9.77 -14.80
C LYS A 24 -2.72 -8.44 -14.12
N LEU A 25 -3.65 -7.49 -14.16
CA LEU A 25 -3.49 -6.18 -13.50
C LEU A 25 -3.54 -6.31 -11.98
N ALA A 26 -4.46 -7.15 -11.47
CA ALA A 26 -4.57 -7.41 -10.04
C ALA A 26 -3.30 -8.10 -9.50
N VAL A 27 -2.78 -9.07 -10.24
CA VAL A 27 -1.52 -9.76 -9.90
C VAL A 27 -0.33 -8.81 -9.97
N ALA A 28 -0.23 -7.97 -11.01
CA ALA A 28 0.84 -6.98 -11.12
C ALA A 28 0.83 -6.00 -9.94
N GLY A 29 -0.36 -5.50 -9.57
CA GLY A 29 -0.52 -4.64 -8.39
C GLY A 29 -0.08 -5.33 -7.10
N LEU A 30 -0.49 -6.60 -6.91
CA LEU A 30 -0.07 -7.39 -5.76
C LEU A 30 1.45 -7.56 -5.69
N ILE A 31 2.11 -7.84 -6.82
CA ILE A 31 3.57 -7.96 -6.89
C ILE A 31 4.24 -6.64 -6.51
N ILE A 32 3.78 -5.51 -7.04
CA ILE A 32 4.35 -4.19 -6.72
C ILE A 32 4.21 -3.90 -5.22
N VAL A 33 3.03 -4.12 -4.64
CA VAL A 33 2.79 -3.91 -3.21
C VAL A 33 3.67 -4.86 -2.39
N ALA A 34 3.78 -6.13 -2.78
CA ALA A 34 4.64 -7.09 -2.10
C ALA A 34 6.11 -6.67 -2.12
N LEU A 35 6.61 -6.16 -3.24
CA LEU A 35 7.98 -5.64 -3.36
C LEU A 35 8.21 -4.41 -2.48
N LEU A 36 7.26 -3.48 -2.41
CA LEU A 36 7.34 -2.30 -1.53
C LEU A 36 7.35 -2.71 -0.05
N VAL A 37 6.46 -3.63 0.33
CA VAL A 37 6.42 -4.16 1.70
C VAL A 37 7.72 -4.90 2.02
N PHE A 38 8.25 -5.69 1.09
CA PHE A 38 9.52 -6.37 1.25
C PHE A 38 10.68 -5.37 1.44
N ALA A 39 10.82 -4.38 0.55
CA ALA A 39 11.85 -3.35 0.66
C ALA A 39 11.74 -2.58 1.98
N ALA A 40 10.52 -2.27 2.41
CA ALA A 40 10.28 -1.63 3.69
C ALA A 40 10.70 -2.54 4.86
N VAL A 41 10.20 -3.77 4.97
CA VAL A 41 10.51 -4.66 6.08
C VAL A 41 12.01 -4.94 6.16
N PHE A 42 12.67 -5.19 5.02
CA PHE A 42 14.09 -5.52 4.96
C PHE A 42 15.02 -4.30 4.80
N ALA A 43 14.51 -3.06 4.93
CA ALA A 43 15.33 -1.85 4.78
C ALA A 43 16.65 -1.83 5.58
N PRO A 44 16.71 -2.27 6.86
CA PRO A 44 17.95 -2.25 7.64
C PRO A 44 19.03 -3.21 7.13
N VAL A 45 18.65 -4.18 6.30
CA VAL A 45 19.57 -5.16 5.71
C VAL A 45 19.85 -4.83 4.24
N LEU A 46 18.89 -4.20 3.55
CA LEU A 46 18.97 -3.92 2.12
C LEU A 46 19.63 -2.57 1.80
N ALA A 47 19.58 -1.60 2.72
CA ALA A 47 20.19 -0.30 2.52
C ALA A 47 21.73 -0.39 2.60
N PRO A 48 22.46 0.14 1.60
CA PRO A 48 23.93 0.17 1.62
C PRO A 48 24.52 1.02 2.76
N GLN A 49 23.86 2.12 3.12
CA GLN A 49 24.32 3.07 4.11
C GLN A 49 23.19 3.50 5.05
N ASP A 50 23.53 4.18 6.15
CA ASP A 50 22.55 4.82 7.01
C ASP A 50 21.87 5.98 6.25
N PRO A 51 20.53 5.97 6.07
CA PRO A 51 19.81 6.99 5.32
C PRO A 51 19.85 8.40 5.95
N ALA A 52 20.20 8.51 7.24
CA ALA A 52 20.27 9.76 7.98
C ALA A 52 21.70 10.31 8.11
N GLN A 53 22.71 9.47 7.90
CA GLN A 53 24.12 9.84 8.05
C GLN A 53 24.57 10.77 6.91
N GLN A 54 25.14 11.92 7.28
CA GLN A 54 25.57 12.95 6.35
C GLN A 54 27.08 12.93 6.17
N HIS A 55 27.53 12.88 4.92
CA HIS A 55 28.94 13.01 4.56
C HIS A 55 29.11 14.25 3.69
N LEU A 56 29.44 15.40 4.32
CA LEU A 56 29.49 16.68 3.60
C LEU A 56 30.54 16.73 2.47
N GLU A 57 31.51 15.84 2.48
CA GLU A 57 32.52 15.68 1.44
C GLU A 57 31.94 15.02 0.18
N ASP A 58 30.93 14.15 0.34
CA ASP A 58 30.28 13.38 -0.73
C ASP A 58 29.02 14.06 -1.29
N LYS A 59 28.93 15.38 -1.15
CA LYS A 59 27.77 16.13 -1.65
C LYS A 59 27.64 15.99 -3.15
N ARG A 60 26.45 15.56 -3.59
CA ARG A 60 26.11 15.42 -5.01
C ARG A 60 27.05 14.46 -5.77
N THR A 61 27.61 13.47 -5.07
CA THR A 61 28.39 12.41 -5.69
C THR A 61 27.54 11.67 -6.73
N PRO A 62 28.05 11.46 -7.96
CA PRO A 62 27.32 10.73 -8.99
C PRO A 62 27.14 9.24 -8.63
N PRO A 63 26.25 8.51 -9.33
CA PRO A 63 26.09 7.07 -9.13
C PRO A 63 27.40 6.30 -9.26
N GLY A 64 27.67 5.41 -8.29
CA GLY A 64 28.88 4.61 -8.22
C GLY A 64 28.78 3.45 -7.22
N PRO A 65 29.85 2.68 -6.99
CA PRO A 65 29.83 1.51 -6.11
C PRO A 65 29.47 1.83 -4.64
N GLU A 66 29.90 2.99 -4.16
CA GLU A 66 29.64 3.46 -2.79
C GLU A 66 28.26 4.11 -2.64
N TYR A 67 27.84 4.84 -3.68
CA TYR A 67 26.53 5.49 -3.79
C TYR A 67 25.80 4.99 -5.05
N PRO A 68 25.09 3.86 -5.01
CA PRO A 68 24.52 3.23 -6.21
C PRO A 68 23.58 4.12 -7.03
N LEU A 69 22.87 5.03 -6.36
CA LEU A 69 22.03 6.05 -7.01
C LEU A 69 22.58 7.47 -6.86
N GLY A 70 23.81 7.61 -6.37
CA GLY A 70 24.42 8.89 -6.02
C GLY A 70 24.03 9.39 -4.63
N ALA A 71 24.60 10.51 -4.25
CA ALA A 71 24.35 11.17 -2.98
C ALA A 71 23.59 12.49 -3.17
N ASP A 72 22.81 12.88 -2.17
CA ASP A 72 22.07 14.16 -2.19
C ASP A 72 22.96 15.37 -1.85
N GLU A 73 22.35 16.55 -1.73
CA GLU A 73 23.04 17.81 -1.39
C GLU A 73 23.66 17.84 0.03
N PHE A 74 23.42 16.81 0.83
CA PHE A 74 23.99 16.62 2.16
C PHE A 74 24.91 15.39 2.23
N GLY A 75 25.18 14.75 1.08
CA GLY A 75 26.03 13.55 1.00
C GLY A 75 25.37 12.30 1.57
N ARG A 76 24.03 12.24 1.59
CA ARG A 76 23.29 11.04 2.01
C ARG A 76 23.03 10.14 0.82
N ASP A 77 23.16 8.83 1.01
CA ASP A 77 22.91 7.85 -0.05
C ASP A 77 21.44 7.83 -0.48
N ILE A 78 21.18 8.13 -1.76
CA ILE A 78 19.84 8.23 -2.31
C ILE A 78 19.14 6.86 -2.28
N LEU A 79 19.84 5.76 -2.55
CA LEU A 79 19.24 4.43 -2.57
C LEU A 79 18.72 4.03 -1.18
N SER A 80 19.55 4.19 -0.15
CA SER A 80 19.18 3.94 1.25
C SER A 80 17.98 4.80 1.65
N ARG A 81 17.94 6.06 1.23
CA ARG A 81 16.80 6.96 1.50
C ARG A 81 15.52 6.53 0.79
N VAL A 82 15.60 6.00 -0.44
CA VAL A 82 14.43 5.44 -1.15
C VAL A 82 13.92 4.19 -0.45
N ILE A 83 14.82 3.27 -0.07
CA ILE A 83 14.44 2.02 0.63
C ILE A 83 13.81 2.34 1.98
N TYR A 84 14.41 3.19 2.81
CA TYR A 84 13.81 3.61 4.07
C TYR A 84 12.55 4.48 3.88
N GLY A 85 12.51 5.29 2.82
CA GLY A 85 11.34 6.06 2.44
C GLY A 85 10.11 5.18 2.20
N SER A 86 10.30 3.96 1.68
CA SER A 86 9.20 3.00 1.52
C SER A 86 8.53 2.62 2.85
N ARG A 87 9.27 2.52 3.96
CA ARG A 87 8.69 2.29 5.31
C ARG A 87 7.76 3.42 5.71
N VAL A 88 8.24 4.65 5.56
CA VAL A 88 7.49 5.86 5.93
C VAL A 88 6.25 5.99 5.05
N ALA A 89 6.39 5.80 3.74
CA ALA A 89 5.28 5.85 2.79
C ALA A 89 4.19 4.82 3.12
N LEU A 90 4.57 3.57 3.41
CA LEU A 90 3.61 2.53 3.80
C LEU A 90 2.92 2.85 5.12
N PHE A 91 3.67 3.34 6.12
CA PHE A 91 3.09 3.75 7.40
C PHE A 91 2.04 4.86 7.22
N VAL A 92 2.36 5.88 6.44
CA VAL A 92 1.44 6.99 6.15
C VAL A 92 0.22 6.49 5.37
N ALA A 93 0.41 5.66 4.35
CA ALA A 93 -0.70 5.12 3.55
C ALA A 93 -1.68 4.29 4.41
N VAL A 94 -1.17 3.36 5.21
CA VAL A 94 -1.99 2.53 6.09
C VAL A 94 -2.72 3.37 7.12
N THR A 95 -2.03 4.34 7.74
CA THR A 95 -2.63 5.22 8.75
C THR A 95 -3.75 6.08 8.15
N ALA A 96 -3.52 6.66 6.97
CA ALA A 96 -4.52 7.46 6.28
C ALA A 96 -5.77 6.63 5.92
N VAL A 97 -5.57 5.41 5.40
CA VAL A 97 -6.69 4.50 5.07
C VAL A 97 -7.44 4.08 6.33
N ALA A 98 -6.76 3.81 7.44
CA ALA A 98 -7.41 3.47 8.70
C ALA A 98 -8.28 4.62 9.23
N ILE A 99 -7.78 5.86 9.18
CA ILE A 99 -8.55 7.05 9.55
C ILE A 99 -9.76 7.21 8.62
N ALA A 100 -9.55 7.11 7.31
CA ALA A 100 -10.62 7.21 6.33
C ALA A 100 -11.69 6.13 6.53
N LEU A 101 -11.30 4.90 6.87
CA LEU A 101 -12.23 3.82 7.20
C LEU A 101 -13.06 4.15 8.44
N VAL A 102 -12.43 4.62 9.52
CA VAL A 102 -13.15 5.01 10.75
C VAL A 102 -14.16 6.11 10.46
N LEU A 103 -13.75 7.17 9.74
CA LEU A 103 -14.63 8.27 9.38
C LEU A 103 -15.74 7.84 8.41
N GLY A 104 -15.39 7.07 7.38
CA GLY A 104 -16.34 6.60 6.38
C GLY A 104 -17.37 5.64 6.96
N VAL A 105 -16.95 4.69 7.81
CA VAL A 105 -17.86 3.75 8.48
C VAL A 105 -18.76 4.49 9.47
N THR A 106 -18.22 5.39 10.28
CA THR A 106 -19.05 6.17 11.22
C THR A 106 -20.09 7.03 10.50
N MET A 107 -19.71 7.74 9.42
CA MET A 107 -20.66 8.49 8.59
C MET A 107 -21.69 7.57 7.91
N GLY A 108 -21.25 6.44 7.36
CA GLY A 108 -22.14 5.47 6.71
C GLY A 108 -23.17 4.87 7.68
N LEU A 109 -22.75 4.57 8.92
CA LEU A 109 -23.66 4.12 9.97
C LEU A 109 -24.65 5.22 10.38
N LEU A 110 -24.18 6.46 10.56
CA LEU A 110 -25.07 7.58 10.90
C LEU A 110 -26.14 7.81 9.82
N ALA A 111 -25.75 7.80 8.55
CA ALA A 111 -26.68 7.89 7.43
C ALA A 111 -27.71 6.75 7.43
N GLY A 112 -27.24 5.50 7.60
CA GLY A 112 -28.09 4.32 7.55
C GLY A 112 -29.02 4.14 8.76
N PHE A 113 -28.63 4.59 9.95
CA PHE A 113 -29.45 4.42 11.18
C PHE A 113 -30.33 5.63 11.51
N VAL A 114 -29.84 6.86 11.33
CA VAL A 114 -30.59 8.07 11.69
C VAL A 114 -31.53 8.49 10.55
N GLY A 115 -31.11 8.29 9.30
CA GLY A 115 -31.84 8.77 8.12
C GLY A 115 -32.03 10.30 8.09
N GLY A 116 -32.80 10.78 7.12
CA GLY A 116 -33.21 12.20 7.06
C GLY A 116 -32.22 13.13 6.35
N TRP A 117 -32.06 14.35 6.87
CA TRP A 117 -31.31 15.41 6.18
C TRP A 117 -29.81 15.12 6.05
N LEU A 118 -29.23 14.38 7.00
CA LEU A 118 -27.82 14.01 6.99
C LEU A 118 -27.51 12.98 5.89
N ASP A 119 -28.38 12.00 5.69
CA ASP A 119 -28.30 11.02 4.61
C ASP A 119 -28.42 11.72 3.23
N THR A 120 -29.37 12.65 3.10
CA THR A 120 -29.54 13.45 1.88
C THR A 120 -28.31 14.29 1.55
N LEU A 121 -27.67 14.89 2.56
CA LEU A 121 -26.44 15.66 2.38
C LEU A 121 -25.28 14.76 1.94
N LEU A 122 -25.10 13.60 2.58
CA LEU A 122 -24.01 12.67 2.29
C LEU A 122 -24.13 12.06 0.89
N MET A 123 -25.33 11.63 0.47
CA MET A 123 -25.56 11.18 -0.90
C MET A 123 -25.25 12.29 -1.91
N ARG A 124 -25.69 13.53 -1.67
CA ARG A 124 -25.43 14.64 -2.59
C ARG A 124 -23.96 15.02 -2.70
N VAL A 125 -23.19 14.95 -1.62
CA VAL A 125 -21.74 15.24 -1.67
C VAL A 125 -20.99 14.14 -2.42
N THR A 126 -21.47 12.90 -2.36
CA THR A 126 -20.81 11.75 -2.99
C THR A 126 -21.17 11.61 -4.49
N ASP A 127 -22.35 12.05 -4.91
CA ASP A 127 -22.84 11.97 -6.29
C ASP A 127 -22.34 13.10 -7.22
N ILE A 128 -21.68 14.16 -6.71
CA ILE A 128 -21.17 15.30 -7.51
C ILE A 128 -19.80 15.02 -8.10
#